data_AF-A0A7W3NH97-F1
#
_entry.id   AF-A0A7W3NH97-F1
#
_cell.length_a   1.000
_cell.length_b   1.000
_cell.length_c   1.000
_cell.angle_alpha   90.00
_cell.angle_beta   90.00
_cell.angle_gamma   90.00
#
_symmetry.space_group_name_H-M   'P 1'
#
loop_
_entity.id
_entity.type
_entity.pdbx_description
1 polymer ?
#
loop_
_entity_poly.entity_id
_entity_poly.type
_entity_poly.pdbx_seq_one_letter_code
_entity_poly.pdbx_strand_id
1 'polypeptide(L)' 'MILKEALTVEIEKERKSLVETAFKEGFTSNNTIEISQFIDEMLNELEKIK' A
#
# COMPACT_ATOMS: atom_id res chain seq x y z
N MET A 1 8.83 -17.82 -3.15
CA MET A 1 9.85 -16.88 -2.65
C MET A 1 9.83 -15.58 -3.45
N ILE A 2 10.15 -15.61 -4.74
CA ILE A 2 10.19 -14.42 -5.63
C ILE A 2 8.88 -13.60 -5.62
N LEU A 3 7.71 -14.26 -5.70
CA LEU A 3 6.42 -13.56 -5.71
C LEU A 3 6.15 -12.80 -4.40
N LYS A 4 6.52 -13.39 -3.26
CA LYS A 4 6.36 -12.78 -1.93
C LYS A 4 7.23 -11.53 -1.79
N GLU A 5 8.48 -11.63 -2.22
CA GLU A 5 9.43 -10.52 -2.21
C GLU A 5 8.97 -9.39 -3.15
N ALA A 6 8.54 -9.73 -4.37
CA ALA A 6 8.02 -8.75 -5.32
C ALA A 6 6.81 -8.00 -4.76
N LEU A 7 5.83 -8.72 -4.19
CA LEU A 7 4.65 -8.08 -3.58
C LEU A 7 5.03 -7.21 -2.38
N THR A 8 6.00 -7.64 -1.57
CA THR A 8 6.50 -6.84 -0.44
C THR A 8 7.14 -5.53 -0.91
N VAL A 9 7.92 -5.56 -2.00
CA VAL A 9 8.52 -4.35 -2.59
C VAL A 9 7.44 -3.39 -3.10
N GLU A 10 6.39 -3.88 -3.76
CA GLU A 10 5.30 -3.02 -4.23
C GLU A 10 4.51 -2.41 -3.05
N ILE A 11 4.25 -3.16 -1.97
CA ILE A 11 3.60 -2.63 -0.75
C ILE A 11 4.39 -1.46 -0.18
N GLU A 12 5.72 -1.56 -0.10
CA GLU A 12 6.55 -0.48 0.44
C GLU A 12 6.62 0.74 -0.48
N LYS A 13 6.49 0.57 -1.81
CA LYS A 13 6.33 1.69 -2.74
C LYS A 13 5.00 2.42 -2.52
N GLU A 14 3.90 1.68 -2.40
CA GLU A 14 2.59 2.28 -2.17
C GLU A 14 2.51 2.95 -0.80
N ARG A 15 3.15 2.39 0.24
CA ARG A 15 3.26 3.06 1.56
C ARG A 15 3.97 4.41 1.48
N LYS A 16 5.01 4.51 0.65
CA LYS A 16 5.66 5.81 0.40
C LYS A 16 4.70 6.77 -0.30
N SER A 17 3.97 6.31 -1.31
CA SER A 17 2.94 7.08 -2.01
C SER A 17 1.83 7.57 -1.06
N LEU A 18 1.39 6.73 -0.13
CA LEU A 18 0.40 7.06 0.90
C LEU A 18 0.88 8.23 1.75
N VAL A 19 2.11 8.17 2.26
CA VAL A 19 2.68 9.22 3.10
C VAL A 19 2.80 10.53 2.33
N GLU A 20 3.33 10.49 1.11
CA GLU A 20 3.46 11.67 0.25
C GLU A 20 2.10 12.31 -0.06
N THR A 21 1.09 11.49 -0.38
CA THR A 21 -0.28 11.96 -0.65
C THR A 21 -0.93 12.51 0.60
N ALA A 22 -0.78 11.86 1.75
CA ALA A 22 -1.31 12.33 3.03
C ALA A 22 -0.74 13.69 3.43
N PHE A 23 0.56 13.93 3.19
CA PHE A 23 1.18 15.24 3.44
C PHE A 23 0.65 16.33 2.50
N LYS A 24 0.36 15.98 1.24
CA LYS A 24 -0.08 16.93 0.22
C LYS A 24 -1.57 17.25 0.30
N GLU A 25 -2.39 16.25 0.57
CA GLU A 25 -3.85 16.29 0.41
C GLU A 25 -4.60 16.10 1.73
N GLY A 26 -3.90 15.65 2.77
CA GLY A 26 -4.45 15.36 4.09
C GLY A 26 -4.80 13.88 4.27
N PHE A 27 -4.64 13.38 5.50
CA PHE A 27 -4.89 11.97 5.84
C PHE A 27 -6.31 11.49 5.58
N THR A 28 -7.29 12.40 5.57
CA THR A 28 -8.70 12.09 5.32
C THR A 28 -9.13 12.42 3.88
N SER A 29 -8.19 12.72 2.97
CA SER A 29 -8.52 12.91 1.56
C SER A 29 -8.95 11.58 0.93
N ASN A 30 -9.83 11.64 -0.07
CA ASN A 30 -10.27 10.43 -0.77
C ASN A 30 -9.09 9.67 -1.37
N ASN A 31 -8.13 10.37 -1.97
CA ASN A 31 -6.94 9.75 -2.57
C ASN A 31 -6.08 9.03 -1.53
N THR A 32 -5.87 9.64 -0.36
CA THR A 32 -5.14 8.98 0.74
C THR A 32 -5.89 7.75 1.24
N ILE A 33 -7.22 7.81 1.36
CA ILE A 33 -8.04 6.67 1.78
C ILE A 33 -7.98 5.54 0.76
N GLU A 34 -8.08 5.85 -0.54
CA GLU A 34 -8.00 4.87 -1.63
C GLU A 34 -6.64 4.15 -1.65
N ILE A 35 -5.53 4.89 -1.52
CA ILE A 35 -4.19 4.26 -1.44
C ILE A 35 -4.08 3.37 -0.20
N SER A 36 -4.63 3.79 0.94
CA SER A 36 -4.62 2.98 2.16
C SER A 36 -5.36 1.65 1.96
N GLN A 37 -6.55 1.70 1.36
CA GLN A 37 -7.35 0.51 1.07
C GLN A 37 -6.65 -0.43 0.10
N PHE A 38 -5.99 0.13 -0.93
CA PHE A 38 -5.22 -0.66 -1.87
C PHE A 38 -4.04 -1.38 -1.20
N ILE A 39 -3.32 -0.71 -0.28
CA ILE A 39 -2.26 -1.34 0.52
C ILE A 39 -2.82 -2.49 1.37
N ASP A 40 -4.00 -2.32 1.97
CA ASP A 40 -4.65 -3.38 2.76
C ASP A 40 -5.00 -4.60 1.90
N GLU A 41 -5.48 -4.40 0.67
CA GLU A 41 -5.72 -5.48 -0.29
C GLU A 41 -4.43 -6.24 -0.62
N MET A 42 -3.34 -5.53 -0.89
CA MET A 42 -2.04 -6.14 -1.17
C MET A 42 -1.50 -6.93 0.03
N LEU A 43 -1.69 -6.42 1.25
CA LEU A 43 -1.31 -7.13 2.48
C LEU A 43 -2.12 -8.41 2.67
N ASN A 44 -3.42 -8.40 2.32
CA ASN A 44 -4.26 -9.60 2.34
C ASN A 44 -3.76 -10.64 1.32
N GLU A 45 -3.37 -10.23 0.12
CA GLU A 45 -2.76 -11.14 -0.86
C GLU A 45 -1.41 -11.70 -0.38
N LEU A 46 -0.61 -10.88 0.28
CA LEU A 46 0.67 -11.31 0.86
C LEU A 46 0.48 -12.41 1.92
N GLU A 47 -0.56 -12.29 2.75
CA GLU A 47 -0.88 -13.31 3.76
C GLU A 47 -1.33 -14.63 3.12
N LYS A 48 -2.00 -14.60 1.96
CA LYS A 48 -2.40 -15.82 1.23
C LYS A 48 -1.22 -16.56 0.61
N ILE A 49 -0.12 -15.87 0.31
CA ILE A 49 1.10 -16.46 -0.26
C ILE A 49 1.97 -17.15 0.82
N LYS A 50 1.63 -16.95 2.10
CA LYS A 50 2.46 -17.30 3.25
C LYS A 50 2.59 -18.80 3.49
#